data_AF-A0A355X5Z9-F1
#
_entry.id   AF-A0A355X5Z9-F1
#
_cell.length_a   1.000
_cell.length_b   1.000
_cell.length_c   1.000
_cell.angle_alpha   90.00
_cell.angle_beta   90.00
_cell.angle_gamma   90.00
#
_symmetry.space_group_name_H-M   'P 1'
#
loop_
_entity.id
_entity.type
_entity.pdbx_description
1 polymer ?
#
loop_
_entity_poly.entity_id
_entity_poly.type
_entity_poly.pdbx_seq_one_letter_code
_entity_poly.pdbx_strand_id
1 'polypeptide(L)'
;LGAICEQIIIQERKFRNELMEYADFEDKIFRAMGTLKMARKLTTKEFLELISLARLGVSMNSFDISYEKIGNMIHSLGTASIISQAETEFSVDDADRMRAQYVRENIE
;
A
#
# COMPACT_ATOMS: atom_id res chain seq x y z
N LEU A 1 20.88 13.40 -16.28
CA LEU A 1 19.75 13.08 -15.36
C LEU A 1 18.65 12.28 -16.05
N GLY A 2 18.12 12.73 -17.19
CA GLY A 2 17.07 12.00 -17.93
C GLY A 2 17.41 10.54 -18.31
N ALA A 3 18.61 10.30 -18.86
CA ALA A 3 19.05 8.96 -19.26
C ALA A 3 19.18 7.96 -18.08
N ILE A 4 19.52 8.44 -16.87
CA ILE A 4 19.63 7.59 -15.68
C ILE A 4 18.23 7.24 -15.16
N CYS A 5 17.31 8.21 -15.12
CA CYS A 5 15.91 7.94 -14.76
C CYS A 5 15.27 6.94 -15.72
N GLU A 6 15.53 7.06 -17.02
CA GLU A 6 15.02 6.14 -18.03
C GLU A 6 15.55 4.72 -17.84
N GLN A 7 16.84 4.57 -17.53
CA GLN A 7 17.43 3.27 -17.19
C GLN A 7 16.81 2.64 -15.94
N ILE A 8 16.56 3.43 -14.90
CA ILE A 8 15.89 2.96 -13.68
C ILE A 8 14.47 2.47 -14.00
N ILE A 9 13.72 3.22 -14.82
CA ILE A 9 12.37 2.84 -15.25
C ILE A 9 12.40 1.52 -16.04
N ILE A 10 13.34 1.36 -16.96
CA ILE A 10 13.47 0.13 -17.75
C ILE A 10 13.81 -1.06 -16.86
N GLN A 11 14.76 -0.89 -15.93
CA GLN A 11 15.14 -1.95 -14.99
C GLN A 11 13.96 -2.35 -14.10
N GLU A 12 13.25 -1.37 -13.53
CA GLU A 12 12.09 -1.64 -12.68
C GLU A 12 11.00 -2.42 -13.42
N ARG A 13 10.66 -2.02 -14.65
CA ARG A 13 9.68 -2.73 -15.49
C ARG A 13 10.14 -4.15 -15.82
N LYS A 14 11.42 -4.35 -16.09
CA LYS A 14 11.99 -5.67 -16.36
C LYS A 14 11.85 -6.58 -15.14
N PHE A 15 12.32 -6.13 -13.98
CA PHE A 15 12.20 -6.89 -12.73
C PHE A 15 10.74 -7.14 -12.33
N ARG A 16 9.86 -6.17 -12.56
CA ARG A 16 8.42 -6.33 -12.30
C ARG A 16 7.81 -7.47 -13.14
N ASN A 17 8.16 -7.55 -14.41
CA ASN A 17 7.68 -8.61 -15.29
C ASN A 17 8.27 -9.98 -14.90
N GLU A 18 9.55 -10.02 -14.53
CA GLU A 18 10.16 -11.27 -14.02
C GLU A 18 9.48 -11.74 -12.73
N LEU A 19 9.12 -10.81 -11.84
CA LEU A 19 8.41 -11.11 -10.58
C LEU A 19 7.02 -11.73 -10.81
N MET A 20 6.36 -11.47 -11.94
CA MET A 20 5.07 -12.09 -12.29
C MET A 20 5.14 -13.59 -12.53
N GLU A 21 6.31 -14.09 -12.95
CA GLU A 21 6.46 -15.52 -13.25
C GLU A 21 6.55 -16.37 -11.97
N TYR A 22 6.79 -15.73 -10.82
CA TYR A 22 6.88 -16.40 -9.53
C TYR A 22 5.52 -16.43 -8.82
N ALA A 23 4.90 -17.61 -8.77
CA ALA A 23 3.63 -17.82 -8.05
C ALA A 23 3.69 -17.41 -6.56
N ASP A 24 4.85 -17.57 -5.91
CA ASP A 24 5.06 -17.12 -4.53
C ASP A 24 4.91 -15.60 -4.37
N PHE A 25 5.28 -14.85 -5.41
CA PHE A 25 5.17 -13.40 -5.40
C PHE A 25 3.73 -12.94 -5.63
N GLU A 26 3.02 -13.62 -6.53
CA GLU A 26 1.58 -13.42 -6.71
C GLU A 26 0.84 -13.67 -5.39
N ASP A 27 1.07 -14.82 -4.73
CA ASP A 27 0.47 -15.12 -3.42
C ASP A 27 0.80 -14.02 -2.40
N LYS A 28 2.05 -13.55 -2.35
CA LYS A 28 2.46 -12.45 -1.46
C LYS A 28 1.67 -11.17 -1.70
N ILE A 29 1.42 -10.80 -2.95
CA ILE A 29 0.61 -9.62 -3.33
C ILE A 29 -0.85 -9.81 -2.89
N PHE A 30 -1.45 -10.97 -3.15
CA PHE A 30 -2.83 -11.28 -2.76
C PHE A 30 -3.00 -11.33 -1.24
N ARG A 31 -2.05 -11.92 -0.51
CA ARG A 31 -2.03 -11.93 0.96
C ARG A 31 -1.90 -10.53 1.53
N ALA A 32 -1.10 -9.66 0.90
CA ALA A 32 -1.01 -8.27 1.33
C ALA A 32 -2.35 -7.55 1.15
N MET A 33 -2.99 -7.71 0.00
CA MET A 33 -4.31 -7.13 -0.28
C MET A 33 -5.39 -7.66 0.69
N GLY A 34 -5.42 -8.97 0.93
CA GLY A 34 -6.35 -9.58 1.88
C GLY A 34 -6.14 -9.09 3.31
N THR A 35 -4.88 -8.90 3.72
CA THR A 35 -4.55 -8.33 5.02
C THR A 35 -5.07 -6.89 5.12
N LEU A 36 -4.84 -6.05 4.11
CA LEU A 36 -5.36 -4.67 4.12
C LEU A 36 -6.90 -4.61 4.16
N LYS A 37 -7.59 -5.55 3.48
CA LYS A 37 -9.06 -5.66 3.50
C LYS A 37 -9.64 -6.12 4.83
N MET A 38 -8.89 -6.90 5.61
CA MET A 38 -9.41 -7.53 6.84
C MET A 38 -8.79 -7.00 8.13
N ALA A 39 -7.64 -6.31 8.06
CA ALA A 39 -6.89 -5.84 9.23
C ALA A 39 -7.74 -4.96 10.14
N ARG A 40 -7.74 -5.25 11.44
CA ARG A 40 -8.44 -4.46 12.49
C ARG A 40 -7.53 -3.48 13.22
N LYS A 41 -6.21 -3.72 13.14
CA LYS A 41 -5.13 -2.84 13.56
C LYS A 41 -4.04 -2.93 12.52
N LEU A 42 -3.40 -1.80 12.24
CA LEU A 42 -2.37 -1.73 11.22
C LEU A 42 -1.36 -0.66 11.63
N THR A 43 -0.14 -1.07 11.95
CA THR A 43 0.93 -0.10 12.24
C THR A 43 1.29 0.70 10.99
N THR A 44 1.91 1.87 11.13
CA THR A 44 2.39 2.63 9.96
C THR A 44 3.33 1.80 9.09
N LYS A 45 4.26 1.05 9.72
CA LYS A 45 5.25 0.26 9.00
C LYS A 45 4.58 -0.86 8.20
N GLU A 46 3.69 -1.63 8.83
CA GLU A 46 2.94 -2.70 8.15
C GLU A 46 2.06 -2.13 7.04
N PHE A 47 1.38 -1.00 7.29
CA PHE A 47 0.61 -0.33 6.26
C PHE A 47 1.46 -0.02 5.02
N LEU A 48 2.60 0.65 5.21
CA LEU A 48 3.48 1.05 4.11
C LEU A 48 4.04 -0.16 3.35
N GLU A 49 4.39 -1.24 4.05
CA GLU A 49 4.86 -2.48 3.42
C GLU A 49 3.75 -3.13 2.58
N LEU A 50 2.56 -3.30 3.15
CA LEU A 50 1.45 -3.99 2.50
C LEU A 50 0.84 -3.17 1.37
N ILE A 51 0.65 -1.85 1.56
CA ILE A 51 0.09 -0.96 0.53
C ILE A 51 1.04 -0.84 -0.66
N SER A 52 2.35 -0.94 -0.45
CA SER A 52 3.33 -0.95 -1.54
C SER A 52 3.22 -2.23 -2.38
N LEU A 53 3.00 -3.38 -1.76
CA LEU A 53 2.73 -4.64 -2.47
C LEU A 53 1.40 -4.60 -3.21
N ALA A 54 0.35 -4.05 -2.59
CA ALA A 54 -0.94 -3.85 -3.23
C ALA A 54 -0.83 -2.91 -4.45
N ARG A 55 -0.08 -1.81 -4.32
CA ARG A 55 0.20 -0.88 -5.42
C ARG A 55 0.92 -1.56 -6.59
N LEU A 56 1.88 -2.42 -6.27
CA LEU A 56 2.57 -3.22 -7.27
C LEU A 56 1.60 -4.14 -8.00
N GLY A 57 0.74 -4.87 -7.27
CA GLY A 57 -0.33 -5.69 -7.86
C GLY A 57 -1.29 -4.91 -8.76
N VAL A 58 -1.71 -3.70 -8.37
CA VAL A 58 -2.52 -2.82 -9.22
C VAL A 58 -1.78 -2.43 -10.49
N SER A 59 -0.48 -2.10 -10.39
CA SER A 59 0.34 -1.77 -11.57
C SER A 59 0.54 -2.95 -12.54
N MET A 60 0.24 -4.17 -12.07
CA MET A 60 0.31 -5.43 -12.79
C MET A 60 -1.09 -5.90 -13.24
N ASN A 61 -2.13 -5.08 -13.05
CA ASN A 61 -3.54 -5.39 -13.32
C ASN A 61 -4.08 -6.61 -12.54
N SER A 62 -3.51 -6.96 -11.40
CA SER A 62 -4.00 -8.07 -10.55
C SER A 62 -5.25 -7.69 -9.74
N PHE A 63 -5.55 -6.40 -9.59
CA PHE A 63 -6.69 -5.91 -8.80
C PHE A 63 -7.45 -4.80 -9.53
N ASP A 64 -8.77 -4.79 -9.39
CA ASP A 64 -9.66 -3.75 -9.91
C ASP A 64 -9.75 -2.55 -8.95
N ILE A 65 -8.59 -1.93 -8.68
CA ILE A 65 -8.47 -0.73 -7.84
C ILE A 65 -7.68 0.30 -8.61
N SER A 66 -8.15 1.55 -8.64
CA SER A 66 -7.43 2.63 -9.31
C SER A 66 -6.11 2.94 -8.60
N TYR A 67 -5.04 3.10 -9.37
CA TYR A 67 -3.72 3.47 -8.86
C TYR A 67 -3.73 4.77 -8.03
N GLU A 68 -4.60 5.71 -8.41
CA GLU A 68 -4.83 6.95 -7.67
C GLU A 68 -5.45 6.70 -6.28
N LYS A 69 -6.38 5.74 -6.15
CA LYS A 69 -7.02 5.39 -4.86
C LYS A 69 -5.97 4.91 -3.86
N ILE A 70 -5.05 4.05 -4.32
CA ILE A 70 -3.90 3.58 -3.52
C ILE A 70 -2.93 4.73 -3.20
N GLY A 71 -2.61 5.58 -4.18
CA GLY A 71 -1.74 6.74 -3.95
C GLY A 71 -2.30 7.70 -2.89
N ASN A 72 -3.60 7.97 -2.97
CA ASN A 72 -4.30 8.80 -2.00
C ASN A 72 -4.26 8.19 -0.60
N MET A 73 -4.49 6.88 -0.46
CA MET A 73 -4.34 6.19 0.84
C MET A 73 -2.95 6.36 1.43
N ILE A 74 -1.88 6.25 0.64
CA ILE A 74 -0.50 6.45 1.12
C ILE A 74 -0.31 7.88 1.65
N HIS A 75 -0.89 8.86 0.97
CA HIS A 75 -0.80 10.26 1.37
C HIS A 75 -1.64 10.57 2.62
N SER A 76 -2.89 10.11 2.67
CA SER A 76 -3.84 10.35 3.76
C SER A 76 -3.52 9.58 5.04
N LEU A 77 -2.79 8.46 4.96
CA LEU A 77 -2.48 7.60 6.12
C LEU A 77 -1.05 7.68 6.61
N GLY A 78 -0.23 8.58 6.04
CA GLY A 78 1.03 8.96 6.63
C GLY A 78 0.80 9.42 8.08
N THR A 79 1.62 8.95 9.03
CA THR A 79 1.45 9.15 10.49
C THR A 79 1.10 10.60 10.87
N ALA A 80 1.63 11.59 10.15
CA ALA A 80 1.35 13.00 10.37
C ALA A 80 -0.11 13.40 10.10
N SER A 81 -0.77 12.81 9.09
CA SER A 81 -2.16 13.12 8.73
C SER A 81 -3.14 12.56 9.76
N ILE A 82 -2.90 11.32 10.22
CA ILE A 82 -3.69 10.67 11.28
C ILE A 82 -3.58 11.42 12.61
N ILE A 83 -2.36 11.80 13.01
CA ILE A 83 -2.13 12.56 14.25
C ILE A 83 -2.73 13.97 14.16
N SER A 84 -2.74 14.60 12.98
CA SER A 84 -3.32 15.94 12.81
C SER A 84 -4.84 15.98 12.91
N GLN A 85 -5.52 14.85 12.66
CA GLN A 85 -6.98 14.72 12.80
C GLN A 85 -7.42 14.37 14.24
N ALA A 86 -6.47 14.08 15.12
CA ALA A 86 -6.75 13.66 16.49
C ALA A 86 -6.69 14.85 17.47
N GLU A 87 -7.84 15.37 17.88
CA GLU A 87 -7.94 16.51 18.82
C GLU A 87 -7.76 16.13 20.31
N THR A 88 -7.45 14.87 20.66
CA THR A 88 -7.40 14.40 22.06
C THR A 88 -6.31 13.34 22.26
N GLU A 89 -5.96 13.00 23.52
CA GLU A 89 -4.98 11.96 23.92
C GLU A 89 -5.02 10.73 23.01
N PHE A 90 -4.22 10.75 21.95
CA PHE A 90 -4.27 9.77 20.89
C PHE A 90 -3.23 8.70 21.18
N SER A 91 -3.69 7.52 21.58
CA SER A 91 -2.79 6.38 21.76
C SER A 91 -2.31 5.88 20.40
N VAL A 92 -1.11 5.30 20.37
CA VAL A 92 -0.58 4.59 19.19
C VAL A 92 -1.56 3.49 18.75
N ASP A 93 -2.26 2.84 19.69
CA ASP A 93 -3.24 1.80 19.39
C ASP A 93 -4.47 2.33 18.64
N ASP A 94 -4.92 3.55 18.98
CA ASP A 94 -6.08 4.18 18.33
C ASP A 94 -5.72 4.63 16.91
N ALA A 95 -4.50 5.15 16.73
CA ALA A 95 -3.96 5.47 15.41
C ALA A 95 -3.91 4.24 14.49
N ASP A 96 -3.49 3.10 15.03
CA ASP A 96 -3.38 1.86 14.26
C ASP A 96 -4.75 1.26 13.91
N ARG A 97 -5.75 1.39 14.80
CA ARG A 97 -7.14 1.01 14.50
C ARG A 97 -7.76 1.93 13.45
N MET A 98 -7.58 3.24 13.59
CA MET A 98 -8.13 4.23 12.66
C MET A 98 -7.54 4.04 11.26
N ARG A 99 -6.23 3.79 11.17
CA ARG A 99 -5.57 3.45 9.90
C ARG A 99 -6.18 2.22 9.27
N ALA A 100 -6.32 1.14 10.03
CA ALA A 100 -6.90 -0.10 9.53
C ALA A 100 -8.36 0.08 9.07
N GLN A 101 -9.14 0.91 9.78
CA GLN A 101 -10.51 1.24 9.37
C GLN A 101 -10.55 2.00 8.05
N TYR A 102 -9.80 3.08 7.94
CA TYR A 102 -9.79 3.91 6.73
C TYR A 102 -9.35 3.10 5.50
N VAL A 103 -8.33 2.24 5.64
CA VAL A 103 -7.87 1.37 4.55
C VAL A 103 -9.00 0.46 4.05
N ARG A 104 -9.78 -0.14 4.96
CA ARG A 104 -10.89 -1.02 4.56
C ARG A 104 -11.97 -0.27 3.78
N GLU A 105 -12.41 0.87 4.31
CA GLU A 105 -13.47 1.68 3.70
C GLU A 105 -13.06 2.21 2.31
N ASN A 106 -11.76 2.35 2.04
CA ASN A 106 -11.23 2.82 0.77
C ASN A 106 -10.75 1.70 -0.17
N ILE A 107 -10.58 0.47 0.29
CA ILE A 107 -10.21 -0.67 -0.56
C ILE A 107 -11.44 -1.47 -1.02
N GLU A 108 -12.57 -1.35 -0.31
CA GLU A 108 -13.88 -1.83 -0.79
C GLU A 108 -14.30 -1.18 -2.13
#